data_AF-A0A2E9VJI1-F1
#
_entry.id   AF-A0A2E9VJI1-F1
#
_cell.length_a   1.000
_cell.length_b   1.000
_cell.length_c   1.000
_cell.angle_alpha   90.00
_cell.angle_beta   90.00
_cell.angle_gamma   90.00
#
_symmetry.space_group_name_H-M   'P 1'
#
loop_
_entity.id
_entity.type
_entity.pdbx_description
1 polymer ?
#
loop_
_entity_poly.entity_id
_entity_poly.type
_entity_poly.pdbx_seq_one_letter_code
_entity_poly.pdbx_strand_id
1 'polypeptide(L)'
;MVLGTVLGIMTSSTLAQHRHGHHSHSPTYKVDHHDHIVRDSHGHIIGQYHHDIIRDNSRYIVPHSGNNHHGTYQYRDNGYYYAPQTGHNHQGGIQEVRVQFGGFSHVEDLASRLETLANEFCLDLHHNYSHNQGFKETYNEAYQILQIAEFIHGAEHNQDRQAIQESLGGIDRLFHHVQEDVSGWSRHQHRQIGQLGILSKMDLMESTIHHLMNDVGVRSTEQNGDERAPQPGNDPNRAPRPENSFDQNSGPINSAPPRSF
;
A
#
# COMPACT_ATOMS: atom_id res chain seq x y z
N MET A 1 -44.57 -74.42 -21.68
CA MET A 1 -43.86 -74.93 -20.50
C MET A 1 -43.11 -73.75 -19.88
N VAL A 2 -43.57 -73.31 -18.71
CA VAL A 2 -42.88 -72.61 -17.58
C VAL A 2 -41.94 -71.40 -17.83
N LEU A 3 -42.29 -70.28 -17.16
CA LEU A 3 -41.54 -69.21 -16.46
C LEU A 3 -40.01 -69.03 -16.72
N GLY A 4 -39.42 -67.83 -16.68
CA GLY A 4 -39.88 -66.58 -16.08
C GLY A 4 -38.86 -65.42 -16.09
N THR A 5 -39.17 -64.45 -15.23
CA THR A 5 -38.53 -63.18 -14.82
C THR A 5 -36.99 -63.24 -14.67
N VAL A 6 -36.23 -62.14 -14.78
CA VAL A 6 -35.95 -61.16 -13.69
C VAL A 6 -35.41 -59.83 -14.24
N LEU A 7 -35.94 -58.75 -13.66
CA LEU A 7 -35.52 -57.35 -13.76
C LEU A 7 -34.41 -57.09 -12.73
N GLY A 8 -33.27 -56.51 -13.14
CA GLY A 8 -32.19 -56.11 -12.25
C GLY A 8 -31.90 -54.62 -12.35
N ILE A 9 -32.44 -53.83 -11.41
CA ILE A 9 -32.16 -52.41 -11.23
C ILE A 9 -31.03 -52.33 -10.18
N MET A 10 -29.89 -51.76 -10.54
CA MET A 10 -28.82 -51.40 -9.60
C MET A 10 -29.03 -49.95 -9.17
N THR A 11 -29.67 -49.77 -8.01
CA THR A 11 -29.69 -48.52 -7.26
C THR A 11 -28.43 -48.47 -6.38
N SER A 12 -27.53 -47.54 -6.66
CA SER A 12 -26.48 -47.17 -5.70
C SER A 12 -26.99 -46.03 -4.83
N SER A 13 -27.34 -46.40 -3.59
CA SER A 13 -27.60 -45.50 -2.48
C SER A 13 -26.27 -45.01 -1.92
N THR A 14 -26.04 -43.70 -1.89
CA THR A 14 -25.13 -43.09 -0.91
C THR A 14 -25.93 -42.18 0.00
N LEU A 15 -25.75 -42.47 1.28
CA LEU A 15 -26.43 -41.95 2.45
C LEU A 15 -25.79 -40.59 2.81
N ALA A 16 -26.51 -39.48 2.63
CA ALA A 16 -26.14 -38.21 3.24
C ALA A 16 -27.04 -37.99 4.46
N GLN A 17 -26.57 -38.41 5.64
CA GLN A 17 -27.14 -38.02 6.92
C GLN A 17 -26.75 -36.57 7.21
N HIS A 18 -27.66 -35.63 6.96
CA HIS A 18 -27.58 -34.31 7.60
C HIS A 18 -28.58 -34.26 8.75
N ARG A 19 -28.05 -34.48 9.96
CA ARG A 19 -28.73 -34.17 11.21
C ARG A 19 -28.83 -32.65 11.34
N HIS A 20 -30.05 -32.15 11.53
CA HIS A 20 -30.30 -30.83 12.08
C HIS A 20 -29.88 -30.81 13.56
N GLY A 21 -28.94 -29.93 13.88
CA GLY A 21 -28.63 -29.52 15.25
C GLY A 21 -28.72 -28.00 15.33
N HIS A 22 -29.78 -27.51 15.98
CA HIS A 22 -29.87 -26.12 16.44
C HIS A 22 -29.04 -25.97 17.72
N HIS A 23 -28.05 -25.08 17.76
CA HIS A 23 -27.56 -24.51 19.02
C HIS A 23 -27.01 -23.09 18.84
N SER A 24 -27.57 -22.20 19.67
CA SER A 24 -26.97 -21.06 20.37
C SER A 24 -26.30 -19.94 19.57
N HIS A 25 -26.93 -18.77 19.62
CA HIS A 25 -26.32 -17.48 19.30
C HIS A 25 -25.20 -17.17 20.29
N SER A 26 -23.95 -17.29 19.84
CA SER A 26 -22.81 -16.50 20.33
C SER A 26 -22.43 -15.52 19.23
N PRO A 27 -21.88 -14.32 19.52
CA PRO A 27 -21.38 -13.41 18.49
C PRO A 27 -20.20 -14.10 17.79
N THR A 28 -20.51 -14.75 16.67
CA THR A 28 -19.58 -15.51 15.86
C THR A 28 -18.67 -14.54 15.15
N TYR A 29 -17.45 -14.39 15.65
CA TYR A 29 -16.32 -14.00 14.81
C TYR A 29 -16.26 -15.01 13.66
N LYS A 30 -16.57 -14.58 12.45
CA LYS A 30 -16.21 -15.36 11.27
C LYS A 30 -14.70 -15.19 11.09
N VAL A 31 -13.95 -16.22 11.46
CA VAL A 31 -12.54 -16.34 11.10
C VAL A 31 -12.52 -16.74 9.64
N ASP A 32 -12.70 -15.76 8.77
CA ASP A 32 -12.58 -15.96 7.33
C ASP A 32 -11.09 -15.91 7.01
N HIS A 33 -10.53 -17.09 6.73
CA HIS A 33 -9.15 -17.23 6.27
C HIS A 33 -9.20 -17.07 4.76
N HIS A 34 -9.08 -15.84 4.28
CA HIS A 34 -9.02 -15.60 2.84
C HIS A 34 -7.56 -15.51 2.42
N ASP A 35 -7.12 -16.52 1.69
CA ASP A 35 -5.97 -16.40 0.81
C ASP A 35 -6.35 -15.46 -0.32
N HIS A 36 -5.81 -14.24 -0.31
CA HIS A 36 -5.92 -13.35 -1.46
C HIS A 36 -4.88 -13.74 -2.48
N ILE A 37 -5.34 -14.41 -3.53
CA ILE A 37 -4.57 -14.70 -4.73
C ILE A 37 -4.59 -13.45 -5.61
N VAL A 38 -3.48 -12.73 -5.67
CA VAL A 38 -3.30 -11.64 -6.64
C VAL A 38 -2.97 -12.27 -7.98
N ARG A 39 -3.80 -11.97 -8.99
CA ARG A 39 -3.62 -12.46 -10.35
C ARG A 39 -3.22 -11.33 -11.28
N ASP A 40 -2.38 -11.62 -12.26
CA ASP A 40 -2.15 -10.68 -13.36
C ASP A 40 -3.35 -10.62 -14.32
N SER A 41 -3.27 -9.76 -15.34
CA SER A 41 -4.31 -9.62 -16.36
C SER A 41 -4.54 -10.88 -17.21
N HIS A 42 -3.65 -11.87 -17.12
CA HIS A 42 -3.73 -13.16 -17.82
C HIS A 42 -4.20 -14.30 -16.89
N GLY A 43 -4.47 -14.00 -15.61
CA GLY A 43 -4.96 -14.96 -14.62
C GLY A 43 -3.86 -15.74 -13.89
N HIS A 44 -2.57 -15.43 -14.10
CA HIS A 44 -1.46 -16.07 -13.39
C HIS A 44 -1.34 -15.53 -11.97
N ILE A 45 -1.10 -16.42 -11.01
CA ILE A 45 -0.89 -16.05 -9.61
C ILE A 45 0.47 -15.37 -9.48
N ILE A 46 0.47 -14.09 -9.10
CA ILE A 46 1.69 -13.28 -8.91
C ILE A 46 1.98 -12.93 -7.45
N GLY A 47 1.03 -13.25 -6.56
CA GLY A 47 1.20 -13.11 -5.12
C GLY A 47 0.09 -13.86 -4.38
N GLN A 48 0.44 -14.39 -3.22
CA GLN A 48 -0.53 -14.93 -2.27
C GLN A 48 -0.34 -14.17 -0.97
N TYR A 49 -1.36 -13.41 -0.57
CA TYR A 49 -1.36 -12.74 0.72
C TYR A 49 -2.31 -13.47 1.66
N HIS A 50 -1.77 -13.94 2.79
CA HIS A 50 -2.52 -14.52 3.88
C HIS A 50 -2.77 -13.42 4.90
N HIS A 51 -4.03 -13.08 5.17
CA HIS A 51 -4.37 -12.16 6.23
C HIS A 51 -5.17 -12.87 7.31
N ASP A 52 -4.80 -12.63 8.57
CA ASP A 52 -5.61 -13.03 9.71
C ASP A 52 -6.73 -11.98 9.92
N ILE A 53 -7.98 -12.43 9.74
CA ILE A 53 -9.22 -11.79 10.22
C ILE A 53 -9.32 -10.29 9.89
N ILE A 54 -9.62 -9.94 8.64
CA ILE A 54 -10.20 -8.63 8.34
C ILE A 54 -11.68 -8.70 8.72
N ARG A 55 -12.09 -7.91 9.72
CA ARG A 55 -13.51 -7.84 10.11
C ARG A 55 -14.31 -7.05 9.08
N ASP A 56 -15.59 -7.43 8.94
CA ASP A 56 -16.56 -6.67 8.13
C ASP A 56 -16.54 -5.18 8.54
N ASN A 57 -16.47 -4.28 7.55
CA ASN A 57 -16.38 -2.81 7.68
C ASN A 57 -15.03 -2.21 8.10
N SER A 58 -13.93 -2.98 8.17
CA SER A 58 -12.59 -2.39 8.29
C SER A 58 -12.18 -1.62 7.02
N ARG A 59 -11.57 -0.45 7.19
CA ARG A 59 -10.90 0.35 6.15
C ARG A 59 -9.46 0.65 6.58
N TYR A 60 -8.67 1.23 5.68
CA TYR A 60 -7.26 1.58 5.91
C TYR A 60 -6.48 0.45 6.58
N ILE A 61 -6.32 -0.67 5.88
CA ILE A 61 -5.70 -1.86 6.46
C ILE A 61 -4.22 -1.86 6.08
N VAL A 62 -3.36 -1.82 7.09
CA VAL A 62 -1.91 -1.97 6.92
C VAL A 62 -1.53 -3.31 7.49
N PRO A 63 -1.41 -4.34 6.65
CA PRO A 63 -1.26 -5.70 7.13
C PRO A 63 0.19 -5.94 7.56
N HIS A 64 0.45 -6.92 8.43
CA HIS A 64 1.83 -7.29 8.76
C HIS A 64 2.56 -7.79 7.50
N SER A 65 3.67 -7.18 7.09
CA SER A 65 4.41 -7.63 5.90
C SER A 65 5.87 -7.88 6.23
N GLY A 66 6.34 -9.11 6.10
CA GLY A 66 7.74 -9.44 6.39
C GLY A 66 8.09 -9.54 7.88
N ASN A 67 9.39 -9.69 8.17
CA ASN A 67 9.87 -10.08 9.50
C ASN A 67 10.06 -8.92 10.49
N ASN A 68 10.01 -7.68 10.01
CA ASN A 68 10.36 -6.49 10.81
C ASN A 68 9.11 -5.71 11.27
N HIS A 69 7.92 -6.23 10.99
CA HIS A 69 6.66 -5.52 11.11
C HIS A 69 5.74 -6.27 12.08
N HIS A 70 5.49 -5.65 13.23
CA HIS A 70 5.06 -6.36 14.44
C HIS A 70 3.53 -6.57 14.58
N GLY A 71 2.75 -6.12 13.61
CA GLY A 71 1.30 -6.26 13.67
C GLY A 71 0.56 -5.70 12.46
N THR A 72 -0.76 -5.69 12.58
CA THR A 72 -1.70 -5.17 11.58
C THR A 72 -2.38 -3.93 12.13
N TYR A 73 -2.52 -2.90 11.30
CA TYR A 73 -3.31 -1.72 11.63
C TYR A 73 -4.61 -1.71 10.84
N GLN A 74 -5.68 -1.26 11.48
CA GLN A 74 -6.99 -1.17 10.84
C GLN A 74 -7.81 0.00 11.39
N TYR A 75 -8.61 0.63 10.53
CA TYR A 75 -9.61 1.60 10.92
C TYR A 75 -10.99 0.95 10.90
N ARG A 76 -11.71 0.98 12.02
CA ARG A 76 -13.09 0.48 12.13
C ARG A 76 -13.84 1.24 13.21
N ASP A 77 -15.17 1.22 13.17
CA ASP A 77 -16.01 1.82 14.22
C ASP A 77 -15.57 3.26 14.61
N ASN A 78 -15.11 4.03 13.61
CA ASN A 78 -14.58 5.39 13.77
C ASN A 78 -13.35 5.49 14.71
N GLY A 79 -12.49 4.47 14.71
CA GLY A 79 -11.27 4.40 15.48
C GLY A 79 -10.15 3.63 14.79
N TYR A 80 -8.91 3.97 15.12
CA TYR A 80 -7.70 3.29 14.66
C TYR A 80 -7.29 2.23 15.69
N TYR A 81 -6.92 1.06 15.19
CA TYR A 81 -6.56 -0.10 16.02
C TYR A 81 -5.27 -0.74 15.50
N TYR A 82 -4.49 -1.26 16.45
CA TYR A 82 -3.31 -2.08 16.23
C TYR A 82 -3.55 -3.48 16.80
N ALA A 83 -3.30 -4.49 15.98
CA ALA A 83 -3.36 -5.89 16.35
C ALA A 83 -1.93 -6.45 16.32
N PRO A 84 -1.29 -6.72 17.47
CA PRO A 84 0.05 -7.29 17.49
C PRO A 84 0.03 -8.70 16.88
N GLN A 85 1.09 -9.06 16.18
CA GLN A 85 1.29 -10.42 15.70
C GLN A 85 1.50 -11.32 16.92
N THR A 86 0.47 -12.06 17.33
CA THR A 86 0.64 -13.12 18.31
C THR A 86 1.48 -14.20 17.65
N GLY A 87 2.71 -14.40 18.15
CA GLY A 87 3.51 -15.57 17.78
C GLY A 87 2.66 -16.83 17.92
N HIS A 88 2.90 -17.82 17.06
CA HIS A 88 2.11 -19.05 16.82
C HIS A 88 1.70 -19.90 18.05
N ASN A 89 2.04 -19.48 19.25
CA ASN A 89 1.69 -20.11 20.50
C ASN A 89 0.96 -19.09 21.35
N HIS A 90 -0.39 -19.09 21.37
CA HIS A 90 -1.19 -18.92 22.58
C HIS A 90 -2.69 -18.92 22.27
N GLN A 91 -3.44 -19.73 23.01
CA GLN A 91 -4.90 -19.83 23.02
C GLN A 91 -5.61 -18.57 23.59
N GLY A 92 -4.93 -17.42 23.63
CA GLY A 92 -5.52 -16.13 23.99
C GLY A 92 -5.78 -15.36 22.70
N GLY A 93 -7.04 -15.00 22.45
CA GLY A 93 -7.41 -14.24 21.25
C GLY A 93 -6.55 -12.99 21.08
N ILE A 94 -6.27 -12.61 19.83
CA ILE A 94 -5.55 -11.38 19.48
C ILE A 94 -6.28 -10.20 20.12
N GLN A 95 -5.69 -9.61 21.16
CA GLN A 95 -6.24 -8.43 21.80
C GLN A 95 -5.80 -7.20 21.01
N GLU A 96 -6.73 -6.69 20.22
CA GLU A 96 -6.53 -5.44 19.51
C GLU A 96 -6.51 -4.26 20.47
N VAL A 97 -5.58 -3.33 20.25
CA VAL A 97 -5.39 -2.14 21.06
C VAL A 97 -5.79 -0.93 20.22
N ARG A 98 -6.58 -0.02 20.81
CA ARG A 98 -6.92 1.24 20.14
C ARG A 98 -5.69 2.15 20.09
N VAL A 99 -5.34 2.64 18.91
CA VAL A 99 -4.27 3.62 18.73
C VAL A 99 -4.78 4.99 19.15
N GLN A 100 -4.13 5.58 20.16
CA GLN A 100 -4.50 6.90 20.68
C GLN A 100 -4.07 7.98 19.69
N PHE A 101 -4.98 8.92 19.39
CA PHE A 101 -4.65 10.09 18.56
C PHE A 101 -3.55 10.91 19.25
N GLY A 102 -2.42 11.13 18.57
CA GLY A 102 -1.24 11.79 19.12
C GLY A 102 -0.46 10.97 20.16
N GLY A 103 -0.59 9.64 20.13
CA GLY A 103 0.09 8.72 21.05
C GLY A 103 1.58 8.52 20.79
N PHE A 104 2.04 8.67 19.54
CA PHE A 104 3.41 8.39 19.11
C PHE A 104 3.89 6.97 19.51
N SER A 105 3.00 5.97 19.51
CA SER A 105 3.35 4.61 19.97
C SER A 105 3.73 3.67 18.83
N HIS A 106 3.50 4.07 17.58
CA HIS A 106 3.67 3.23 16.40
C HIS A 106 4.44 3.92 15.26
N VAL A 107 4.97 5.12 15.48
CA VAL A 107 5.65 5.94 14.46
C VAL A 107 6.80 5.20 13.79
N GLU A 108 7.67 4.53 14.54
CA GLU A 108 8.81 3.78 13.99
C GLU A 108 8.36 2.73 12.95
N ASP A 109 7.40 1.88 13.31
CA ASP A 109 6.90 0.82 12.43
C ASP A 109 6.15 1.39 11.21
N LEU A 110 5.29 2.39 11.41
CA LEU A 110 4.51 3.00 10.33
C LEU A 110 5.39 3.81 9.36
N ALA A 111 6.37 4.56 9.88
CA ALA A 111 7.31 5.33 9.05
C ALA A 111 8.20 4.40 8.21
N SER A 112 8.74 3.33 8.82
CA SER A 112 9.56 2.34 8.11
C SER A 112 8.78 1.63 6.99
N ARG A 113 7.49 1.31 7.22
CA ARG A 113 6.60 0.74 6.19
C ARG A 113 6.35 1.71 5.05
N LEU A 114 6.05 2.97 5.38
CA LEU A 114 5.80 3.99 4.38
C LEU A 114 7.02 4.20 3.49
N GLU A 115 8.22 4.28 4.08
CA GLU A 115 9.48 4.39 3.35
C GLU A 115 9.67 3.21 2.38
N THR A 116 9.48 1.99 2.89
CA THR A 116 9.61 0.77 2.08
C THR A 116 8.64 0.78 0.90
N LEU A 117 7.36 1.05 1.15
CA LEU A 117 6.33 1.09 0.11
C LEU A 117 6.58 2.19 -0.91
N ALA A 118 6.96 3.40 -0.47
CA ALA A 118 7.25 4.52 -1.35
C ALA A 118 8.46 4.24 -2.25
N ASN A 119 9.49 3.57 -1.72
CA ASN A 119 10.66 3.17 -2.49
C ASN A 119 10.30 2.11 -3.54
N GLU A 120 9.55 1.08 -3.15
CA GLU A 120 9.08 0.07 -4.10
C GLU A 120 8.18 0.67 -5.17
N PHE A 121 7.29 1.60 -4.82
CA PHE A 121 6.44 2.31 -5.76
C PHE A 121 7.27 3.11 -6.76
N CYS A 122 8.24 3.91 -6.32
CA CYS A 122 9.15 4.63 -7.22
C CYS A 122 9.90 3.68 -8.17
N LEU A 123 10.42 2.58 -7.66
CA LEU A 123 11.10 1.58 -8.49
C LEU A 123 10.16 0.95 -9.54
N ASP A 124 8.90 0.69 -9.17
CA ASP A 124 7.89 0.20 -10.11
C ASP A 124 7.60 1.22 -11.20
N LEU A 125 7.36 2.49 -10.82
CA LEU A 125 7.09 3.57 -11.77
C LEU A 125 8.23 3.67 -12.79
N HIS A 126 9.48 3.73 -12.31
CA HIS A 126 10.66 3.85 -13.15
C HIS A 126 10.79 2.70 -14.15
N HIS A 127 10.67 1.46 -13.67
CA HIS A 127 10.92 0.29 -14.52
C HIS A 127 9.75 -0.04 -15.45
N ASN A 128 8.50 0.13 -15.01
CA ASN A 128 7.34 -0.46 -15.68
C ASN A 128 6.33 0.56 -16.25
N TYR A 129 6.46 1.84 -15.91
CA TYR A 129 5.46 2.86 -16.27
C TYR A 129 6.04 4.11 -16.93
N SER A 130 7.34 4.13 -17.22
CA SER A 130 8.02 5.29 -17.81
C SER A 130 7.52 5.72 -19.20
N HIS A 131 6.73 4.89 -19.87
CA HIS A 131 6.10 5.19 -21.16
C HIS A 131 4.77 5.95 -21.04
N ASN A 132 4.16 6.05 -19.86
CA ASN A 132 2.87 6.73 -19.70
C ASN A 132 3.02 8.25 -19.81
N GLN A 133 1.99 8.93 -20.34
CA GLN A 133 1.95 10.38 -20.39
C GLN A 133 1.95 10.95 -18.97
N GLY A 134 2.68 12.05 -18.74
CA GLY A 134 2.81 12.66 -17.41
C GLY A 134 3.87 12.01 -16.52
N PHE A 135 4.45 10.86 -16.93
CA PHE A 135 5.36 10.07 -16.10
C PHE A 135 6.40 10.89 -15.36
N LYS A 136 7.08 11.81 -16.03
CA LYS A 136 8.17 12.59 -15.43
C LYS A 136 7.69 13.44 -14.25
N GLU A 137 6.51 14.07 -14.36
CA GLU A 137 5.95 14.93 -13.33
C GLU A 137 5.50 14.09 -12.14
N THR A 138 4.62 13.12 -12.37
CA THR A 138 4.12 12.19 -11.35
C THR A 138 5.25 11.41 -10.66
N TYR A 139 6.30 11.01 -11.39
CA TYR A 139 7.47 10.35 -10.80
C TYR A 139 8.25 11.28 -9.87
N ASN A 140 8.41 12.56 -10.22
CA ASN A 140 9.09 13.53 -9.35
C ASN A 140 8.29 13.77 -8.05
N GLU A 141 6.97 13.72 -8.12
CA GLU A 141 6.08 13.84 -6.97
C GLU A 141 6.07 12.57 -6.11
N ALA A 142 5.98 11.39 -6.72
CA ALA A 142 6.17 10.12 -6.04
C ALA A 142 7.52 10.06 -5.30
N TYR A 143 8.56 10.59 -5.92
CA TYR A 143 9.88 10.69 -5.30
C TYR A 143 9.93 11.67 -4.12
N GLN A 144 9.15 12.76 -4.16
CA GLN A 144 8.98 13.64 -3.00
C GLN A 144 8.30 12.90 -1.83
N ILE A 145 7.31 12.06 -2.10
CA ILE A 145 6.66 11.23 -1.08
C ILE A 145 7.68 10.30 -0.41
N LEU A 146 8.55 9.62 -1.18
CA LEU A 146 9.63 8.79 -0.63
C LEU A 146 10.55 9.60 0.30
N GLN A 147 10.98 10.78 -0.12
CA GLN A 147 11.89 11.59 0.69
C GLN A 147 11.26 12.10 1.98
N ILE A 148 9.95 12.41 1.94
CA ILE A 148 9.21 12.75 3.15
C ILE A 148 9.15 11.52 4.08
N ALA A 149 8.95 10.31 3.54
CA ALA A 149 8.94 9.09 4.33
C ALA A 149 10.31 8.81 5.00
N GLU A 150 11.41 8.91 4.23
CA GLU A 150 12.78 8.81 4.75
C GLU A 150 13.04 9.86 5.85
N PHE A 151 12.59 11.10 5.62
CA PHE A 151 12.72 12.19 6.59
C PHE A 151 11.96 11.89 7.88
N ILE A 152 10.69 11.46 7.79
CA ILE A 152 9.88 11.11 8.97
C ILE A 152 10.53 9.97 9.76
N HIS A 153 11.02 8.94 9.08
CA HIS A 153 11.69 7.81 9.74
C HIS A 153 12.99 8.26 10.44
N GLY A 154 13.80 9.10 9.79
CA GLY A 154 14.98 9.70 10.41
C GLY A 154 14.65 10.66 11.57
N ALA A 155 13.60 11.45 11.45
CA ALA A 155 13.12 12.34 12.51
C ALA A 155 12.65 11.56 13.74
N GLU A 156 12.06 10.39 13.56
CA GLU A 156 11.66 9.51 14.68
C GLU A 156 12.87 9.00 15.46
N HIS A 157 13.95 8.60 14.79
CA HIS A 157 15.20 8.24 15.48
C HIS A 157 15.79 9.41 16.29
N ASN A 158 15.52 10.65 15.88
CA ASN A 158 15.93 11.87 16.59
C ASN A 158 14.88 12.36 17.61
N GLN A 159 13.74 11.67 17.72
CA GLN A 159 12.59 12.05 18.56
C GLN A 159 12.02 13.44 18.23
N ASP A 160 12.16 13.90 16.97
CA ASP A 160 11.68 15.21 16.51
C ASP A 160 10.20 15.15 16.11
N ARG A 161 9.34 15.15 17.11
CA ARG A 161 7.89 15.04 16.95
C ARG A 161 7.28 16.17 16.12
N GLN A 162 7.82 17.39 16.24
CA GLN A 162 7.31 18.54 15.53
C GLN A 162 7.60 18.40 14.02
N ALA A 163 8.82 18.03 13.67
CA ALA A 163 9.19 17.80 12.27
C ALA A 163 8.33 16.71 11.60
N ILE A 164 8.02 15.64 12.33
CA ILE A 164 7.13 14.57 11.86
C ILE A 164 5.73 15.12 11.57
N GLN A 165 5.14 15.86 12.51
CA GLN A 165 3.79 16.42 12.36
C GLN A 165 3.70 17.42 11.19
N GLU A 166 4.67 18.31 11.05
CA GLU A 166 4.71 19.30 9.97
C GLU A 166 4.81 18.63 8.58
N SER A 167 5.59 17.55 8.48
CA SER A 167 5.78 16.81 7.23
C SER A 167 4.50 16.07 6.79
N LEU A 168 3.74 15.52 7.74
CA LEU A 168 2.54 14.73 7.47
C LEU A 168 1.34 15.56 6.99
N GLY A 169 1.28 16.85 7.28
CA GLY A 169 0.21 17.71 6.75
C GLY A 169 0.29 17.93 5.23
N GLY A 170 1.49 17.88 4.66
CA GLY A 170 1.72 18.11 3.23
C GLY A 170 1.60 16.86 2.36
N ILE A 171 2.02 15.71 2.89
CA ILE A 171 2.13 14.45 2.13
C ILE A 171 0.78 13.92 1.65
N ASP A 172 -0.29 14.05 2.43
CA ASP A 172 -1.63 13.52 2.14
C ASP A 172 -2.16 14.03 0.78
N ARG A 173 -2.09 15.34 0.57
CA ARG A 173 -2.53 15.96 -0.69
C ARG A 173 -1.64 15.57 -1.87
N LEU A 174 -0.33 15.59 -1.67
CA LEU A 174 0.63 15.19 -2.71
C LEU A 174 0.38 13.72 -3.13
N PHE A 175 0.09 12.88 -2.15
CA PHE A 175 -0.23 11.47 -2.35
C PHE A 175 -1.51 11.29 -3.17
N HIS A 176 -2.60 11.99 -2.83
CA HIS A 176 -3.83 11.92 -3.61
C HIS A 176 -3.67 12.40 -5.06
N HIS A 177 -2.85 13.43 -5.30
CA HIS A 177 -2.53 13.89 -6.66
C HIS A 177 -1.84 12.78 -7.47
N VAL A 178 -0.79 12.18 -6.90
CA VAL A 178 -0.09 11.05 -7.54
C VAL A 178 -1.03 9.86 -7.78
N GLN A 179 -1.95 9.58 -6.85
CA GLN A 179 -2.94 8.51 -7.00
C GLN A 179 -3.88 8.74 -8.18
N GLU A 180 -4.37 9.97 -8.36
CA GLU A 180 -5.22 10.35 -9.48
C GLU A 180 -4.47 10.15 -10.81
N ASP A 181 -3.23 10.64 -10.89
CA ASP A 181 -2.39 10.55 -12.08
C ASP A 181 -2.16 9.11 -12.55
N VAL A 182 -1.83 8.20 -11.63
CA VAL A 182 -1.48 6.81 -11.98
C VAL A 182 -2.69 5.91 -12.21
N SER A 183 -3.89 6.36 -11.85
CA SER A 183 -5.12 5.54 -11.92
C SER A 183 -5.45 5.01 -13.32
N GLY A 184 -5.06 5.75 -14.37
CA GLY A 184 -5.28 5.40 -15.77
C GLY A 184 -4.06 4.79 -16.48
N TRP A 185 -2.96 4.56 -15.77
CA TRP A 185 -1.72 4.13 -16.40
C TRP A 185 -1.71 2.65 -16.80
N SER A 186 -1.00 2.36 -17.88
CA SER A 186 -0.77 1.00 -18.35
C SER A 186 0.60 0.50 -17.92
N ARG A 187 0.69 -0.77 -17.54
CA ARG A 187 1.95 -1.42 -17.16
C ARG A 187 2.62 -2.04 -18.37
N HIS A 188 3.89 -1.72 -18.61
CA HIS A 188 4.79 -2.53 -19.42
C HIS A 188 5.68 -3.34 -18.48
N GLN A 189 5.44 -4.66 -18.41
CA GLN A 189 6.15 -5.52 -17.46
C GLN A 189 7.63 -5.65 -17.85
N HIS A 190 8.51 -4.93 -17.16
CA HIS A 190 9.96 -5.07 -17.28
C HIS A 190 10.57 -5.73 -16.05
N ARG A 191 10.11 -5.39 -14.84
CA ARG A 191 10.63 -5.91 -13.58
C ARG A 191 9.54 -5.95 -12.51
N GLN A 192 9.40 -7.07 -11.82
CA GLN A 192 8.53 -7.11 -10.63
C GLN A 192 9.27 -6.48 -9.44
N ILE A 193 8.68 -5.46 -8.83
CA ILE A 193 9.17 -4.83 -7.59
C ILE A 193 8.17 -5.13 -6.47
N GLY A 194 8.66 -5.68 -5.36
CA GLY A 194 7.78 -6.16 -4.29
C GLY A 194 6.78 -7.20 -4.77
N GLN A 195 5.75 -7.46 -3.96
CA GLN A 195 4.71 -8.47 -4.25
C GLN A 195 3.43 -7.87 -4.86
N LEU A 196 3.30 -6.54 -4.83
CA LEU A 196 2.07 -5.83 -5.16
C LEU A 196 2.16 -5.10 -6.50
N GLY A 197 1.02 -4.84 -7.13
CA GLY A 197 0.91 -3.86 -8.22
C GLY A 197 0.87 -2.43 -7.68
N ILE A 198 1.04 -1.42 -8.54
CA ILE A 198 1.13 -0.01 -8.09
C ILE A 198 -0.13 0.47 -7.39
N LEU A 199 -1.32 0.06 -7.83
CA LEU A 199 -2.59 0.47 -7.20
C LEU A 199 -2.71 -0.10 -5.78
N SER A 200 -2.40 -1.39 -5.60
CA SER A 200 -2.39 -2.01 -4.27
C SER A 200 -1.30 -1.42 -3.37
N LYS A 201 -0.15 -0.99 -3.92
CA LYS A 201 0.85 -0.25 -3.14
C LYS A 201 0.32 1.10 -2.69
N MET A 202 -0.37 1.85 -3.56
CA MET A 202 -1.01 3.11 -3.21
C MET A 202 -2.05 2.91 -2.10
N ASP A 203 -2.95 1.93 -2.21
CA ASP A 203 -3.94 1.64 -1.15
C ASP A 203 -3.27 1.39 0.23
N LEU A 204 -2.13 0.68 0.23
CA LEU A 204 -1.36 0.44 1.46
C LEU A 204 -0.62 1.68 1.95
N MET A 205 -0.08 2.50 1.04
CA MET A 205 0.56 3.77 1.39
C MET A 205 -0.46 4.73 2.01
N GLU A 206 -1.64 4.88 1.41
CA GLU A 206 -2.75 5.68 1.94
C GLU A 206 -3.12 5.21 3.34
N SER A 207 -3.35 3.90 3.49
CA SER A 207 -3.64 3.30 4.79
C SER A 207 -2.55 3.62 5.82
N THR A 208 -1.28 3.49 5.44
CA THR A 208 -0.13 3.76 6.31
C THR A 208 -0.05 5.23 6.69
N ILE A 209 -0.25 6.14 5.74
CA ILE A 209 -0.28 7.59 5.98
C ILE A 209 -1.38 7.93 6.99
N HIS A 210 -2.60 7.41 6.82
CA HIS A 210 -3.71 7.72 7.73
C HIS A 210 -3.49 7.18 9.15
N HIS A 211 -2.94 5.97 9.30
CA HIS A 211 -2.57 5.43 10.62
C HIS A 211 -1.47 6.27 11.27
N LEU A 212 -0.46 6.66 10.50
CA LEU A 212 0.65 7.49 10.95
C LEU A 212 0.15 8.87 11.40
N MET A 213 -0.70 9.53 10.59
CA MET A 213 -1.35 10.79 10.92
C MET A 213 -2.14 10.70 12.24
N ASN A 214 -2.93 9.64 12.43
CA ASN A 214 -3.63 9.43 13.70
C ASN A 214 -2.64 9.29 14.87
N ASP A 215 -1.62 8.43 14.75
CA ASP A 215 -0.67 8.17 15.83
C ASP A 215 0.12 9.44 16.22
N VAL A 216 0.45 10.32 15.27
CA VAL A 216 1.15 11.58 15.55
C VAL A 216 0.22 12.76 15.91
N GLY A 217 -1.09 12.59 15.75
CA GLY A 217 -2.09 13.62 16.07
C GLY A 217 -2.29 14.67 14.97
N VAL A 218 -2.08 14.31 13.71
CA VAL A 218 -2.38 15.14 12.54
C VAL A 218 -3.74 14.72 11.97
N ARG A 219 -4.57 15.69 11.61
CA ARG A 219 -5.88 15.43 10.97
C ARG A 219 -5.71 15.30 9.47
N SER A 220 -6.34 14.29 8.86
CA SER A 220 -6.35 14.15 7.40
C SER A 220 -7.15 15.27 6.73
N THR A 221 -6.80 15.58 5.48
CA THR A 221 -7.52 16.60 4.72
C THR A 221 -8.98 16.22 4.50
N GLU A 222 -9.27 14.92 4.36
CA GLU A 222 -10.62 14.37 4.28
C GLU A 222 -11.49 14.68 5.51
N GLN A 223 -10.88 14.79 6.70
CA GLN A 223 -11.61 15.10 7.94
C GLN A 223 -11.81 16.61 8.16
N ASN A 224 -11.02 17.46 7.50
CA ASN A 224 -11.01 18.90 7.75
C ASN A 224 -11.81 19.73 6.73
N GLY A 225 -12.31 19.16 5.64
CA GLY A 225 -13.28 19.79 4.73
C GLY A 225 -12.80 21.00 3.91
N ASP A 226 -11.78 21.76 4.34
CA ASP A 226 -11.45 23.08 3.77
C ASP A 226 -9.97 23.49 3.95
N GLU A 227 -9.00 22.81 3.34
CA GLU A 227 -7.61 23.32 3.33
C GLU A 227 -6.96 23.21 1.94
N ARG A 228 -6.34 24.31 1.47
CA ARG A 228 -5.63 24.45 0.18
C ARG A 228 -4.11 24.32 0.39
N ALA A 229 -3.40 23.83 -0.63
CA ALA A 229 -1.98 23.45 -0.55
C ALA A 229 -0.97 24.59 -0.28
N PRO A 230 0.09 24.35 0.53
CA PRO A 230 1.34 25.10 0.47
C PRO A 230 2.16 24.72 -0.78
N GLN A 231 2.85 25.71 -1.38
CA GLN A 231 3.71 25.52 -2.56
C GLN A 231 5.05 24.83 -2.18
N PRO A 232 5.64 23.99 -3.05
CA PRO A 232 6.86 23.24 -2.75
C PRO A 232 8.10 24.14 -2.57
N GLY A 233 8.84 23.92 -1.48
CA GLY A 233 10.11 24.58 -1.16
C GLY A 233 11.33 23.87 -1.75
N ASN A 234 12.33 24.63 -2.19
CA ASN A 234 13.58 24.13 -2.79
C ASN A 234 14.63 23.81 -1.70
N ASP A 235 14.92 22.52 -1.43
CA ASP A 235 16.06 22.10 -0.60
C ASP A 235 17.20 21.51 -1.48
N PRO A 236 18.45 22.00 -1.36
CA PRO A 236 19.59 21.58 -2.19
C PRO A 236 20.33 20.29 -1.76
N ASN A 237 20.02 19.61 -0.64
CA ASN A 237 20.74 18.39 -0.21
C ASN A 237 19.98 17.09 -0.49
N ARG A 238 19.63 16.88 -1.76
CA ARG A 238 18.63 15.91 -2.25
C ARG A 238 19.25 14.84 -3.18
N ALA A 239 18.65 13.66 -3.21
CA ALA A 239 19.03 12.56 -4.10
C ALA A 239 18.94 12.92 -5.61
N PRO A 240 19.66 12.20 -6.50
CA PRO A 240 19.98 12.71 -7.83
C PRO A 240 18.74 12.90 -8.71
N ARG A 241 18.53 14.15 -9.09
CA ARG A 241 17.52 14.62 -10.06
C ARG A 241 17.67 13.84 -11.38
N PRO A 242 16.57 13.47 -12.07
CA PRO A 242 16.68 12.95 -13.43
C PRO A 242 17.38 14.00 -14.30
N GLU A 243 18.55 13.63 -14.83
CA GLU A 243 19.33 14.48 -15.72
C GLU A 243 18.48 14.85 -16.94
N ASN A 244 18.25 16.14 -17.14
CA ASN A 244 17.81 16.65 -18.43
C ASN A 244 18.99 16.55 -19.40
N SER A 245 19.12 15.40 -20.07
CA SER A 245 19.95 15.26 -21.27
C SER A 245 19.28 15.96 -22.46
N PHE A 246 19.05 17.26 -22.39
CA PHE A 246 18.62 18.08 -23.54
C PHE A 246 19.10 19.53 -23.37
N ASP A 247 20.40 19.74 -23.53
CA ASP A 247 20.90 20.99 -24.10
C ASP A 247 21.21 20.73 -25.58
N GLN A 248 20.19 20.96 -26.41
CA GLN A 248 20.42 21.45 -27.76
C GLN A 248 20.32 22.98 -27.72
N ASN A 249 21.23 23.62 -28.47
CA ASN A 249 21.21 25.01 -28.93
C ASN A 249 21.85 26.02 -27.94
N SER A 250 22.84 26.85 -28.29
CA SER A 250 23.06 27.60 -29.54
C SER A 250 24.52 28.05 -29.69
N GLY A 251 25.01 28.13 -30.93
CA GLY A 251 26.31 28.74 -31.25
C GLY A 251 26.34 30.27 -31.10
N PRO A 252 27.49 30.90 -31.39
CA PRO A 252 27.48 31.90 -32.45
C PRO A 252 28.72 31.85 -33.40
N ILE A 253 28.42 32.01 -34.70
CA ILE A 253 29.02 32.89 -35.73
C ILE A 253 30.48 33.38 -35.56
N ASN A 254 31.23 33.32 -36.69
CA ASN A 254 32.55 33.91 -37.04
C ASN A 254 33.76 32.96 -36.86
N SER A 255 34.66 32.70 -37.82
CA SER A 255 35.19 33.52 -38.92
C SER A 255 35.80 32.65 -40.03
N ALA A 256 35.75 33.13 -41.29
CA ALA A 256 36.74 32.87 -42.35
C ALA A 256 37.44 34.22 -42.69
N PRO A 257 38.54 34.33 -43.49
CA PRO A 257 39.41 33.34 -44.17
C PRO A 257 40.92 33.62 -43.84
N PRO A 258 42.00 33.22 -44.59
CA PRO A 258 42.22 33.45 -46.03
C PRO A 258 42.74 32.25 -46.84
N ARG A 259 42.55 32.36 -48.16
CA ARG A 259 43.23 31.58 -49.20
C ARG A 259 44.71 31.98 -49.26
N SER A 260 45.58 31.00 -49.51
CA SER A 260 46.91 31.22 -50.08
C SER A 260 47.01 30.38 -51.36
N PHE A 261 47.52 31.01 -52.41
CA PHE A 261 47.90 30.37 -53.68
C PHE A 261 49.11 29.46 -53.50
#